data_AF-A0A523AQW6-F1
#
_entry.id   AF-A0A523AQW6-F1
#
_cell.length_a   1.000
_cell.length_b   1.000
_cell.length_c   1.000
_cell.angle_alpha   90.00
_cell.angle_beta   90.00
_cell.angle_gamma   90.00
#
_symmetry.space_group_name_H-M   'P 1'
#
loop_
_entity.id
_entity.type
_entity.pdbx_description
1 polymer ?
#
loop_
_entity_poly.entity_id
_entity_poly.type
_entity_poly.pdbx_seq_one_letter_code
_entity_poly.pdbx_strand_id
1 'polypeptide(L)'
;VFVDHAGYQVYELVEGAEGAVTVGDDTSAVVGDLLSRTGKPVIALTDGDADGLLRGGEWAEGSLVLRVRNDDEAGRRVLREVFGGRRRVERGLEEVKGKILSLLEGEILERREVPNT
;
A
#
# COMPACT_ATOMS: atom_id res chain seq x y z
N VAL A 1 -1.71 3.79 -7.51
CA VAL A 1 -3.15 3.42 -7.49
C VAL A 1 -3.54 3.10 -6.06
N PHE A 2 -4.79 3.34 -5.65
CA PHE A 2 -5.28 2.99 -4.31
C PHE A 2 -6.11 1.71 -4.36
N VAL A 3 -5.80 0.75 -3.50
CA VAL A 3 -6.44 -0.56 -3.39
C VAL A 3 -6.85 -0.77 -1.95
N ASP A 4 -8.15 -0.96 -1.70
CA ASP A 4 -8.72 -0.96 -0.36
C ASP A 4 -9.62 -2.16 -0.22
N HIS A 5 -9.17 -3.16 0.54
CA HIS A 5 -9.89 -4.41 0.80
C HIS A 5 -10.43 -5.13 -0.46
N ALA A 6 -9.84 -4.84 -1.63
CA ALA A 6 -10.33 -5.29 -2.93
C ALA A 6 -9.16 -5.44 -3.94
N GLY A 7 -8.38 -6.52 -3.79
CA GLY A 7 -7.23 -6.84 -4.66
C GLY A 7 -7.57 -7.47 -6.02
N TYR A 8 -8.85 -7.65 -6.36
CA TYR A 8 -9.24 -8.23 -7.65
C TYR A 8 -8.81 -7.33 -8.82
N GLN A 9 -8.36 -7.94 -9.92
CA GLN A 9 -7.87 -7.23 -11.12
C GLN A 9 -6.67 -6.30 -10.87
N VAL A 10 -5.86 -6.56 -9.85
CA VAL A 10 -4.76 -5.65 -9.47
C VAL A 10 -3.82 -5.31 -10.65
N TYR A 11 -3.54 -6.27 -11.54
CA TYR A 11 -2.69 -6.02 -12.71
C TYR A 11 -3.27 -4.97 -13.66
N GLU A 12 -4.57 -5.01 -13.94
CA GLU A 12 -5.27 -3.99 -14.74
C GLU A 12 -5.30 -2.65 -13.99
N LEU A 13 -5.55 -2.71 -12.67
CA LEU A 13 -5.59 -1.52 -11.82
C LEU A 13 -4.25 -0.80 -11.75
N VAL A 14 -3.11 -1.46 -11.91
CA VAL A 14 -1.75 -0.85 -11.87
C VAL A 14 -1.13 -0.61 -13.25
N GLU A 15 -1.84 -0.88 -14.33
CA GLU A 15 -1.35 -0.62 -15.68
C GLU A 15 -1.06 0.88 -15.87
N GLY A 16 0.14 1.22 -16.35
CA GLY A 16 0.58 2.62 -16.47
C GLY A 16 0.80 3.37 -15.14
N ALA A 17 0.75 2.69 -13.99
CA ALA A 17 1.09 3.26 -12.68
C ALA A 17 2.48 2.81 -12.20
N GLU A 18 3.16 3.65 -11.43
CA GLU A 18 4.45 3.32 -10.79
C GLU A 18 4.31 2.29 -9.67
N GLY A 19 3.16 2.27 -8.99
CA GLY A 19 2.91 1.35 -7.87
C GLY A 19 1.51 1.48 -7.29
N ALA A 20 1.31 0.85 -6.14
CA ALA A 20 0.04 0.84 -5.43
C ALA A 20 0.17 1.29 -3.97
N VAL A 21 -0.93 1.79 -3.41
CA VAL A 21 -1.15 1.95 -1.98
C VAL A 21 -2.24 0.95 -1.63
N THR A 22 -2.00 0.09 -0.63
CA THR A 22 -2.93 -0.95 -0.21
C THR A 22 -3.40 -0.73 1.22
N VAL A 23 -4.62 -1.16 1.53
CA VAL A 23 -5.23 -1.17 2.86
C VAL A 23 -5.77 -2.57 3.14
N GLY A 24 -5.65 -3.05 4.37
CA GLY A 24 -5.97 -4.41 4.78
C GLY A 24 -4.70 -5.25 4.84
N ASP A 25 -4.47 -5.94 5.95
CA ASP A 25 -3.35 -6.87 6.13
C ASP A 25 -3.28 -7.93 5.02
N ASP A 26 -4.36 -8.70 4.84
CA ASP A 26 -4.39 -9.77 3.84
C ASP A 26 -4.43 -9.25 2.40
N THR A 27 -5.16 -8.16 2.17
CA THR A 27 -5.20 -7.51 0.86
C THR A 27 -3.81 -7.03 0.47
N SER A 28 -3.09 -6.39 1.39
CA SER A 28 -1.72 -5.92 1.18
C SER A 28 -0.76 -7.08 0.95
N ALA A 29 -0.88 -8.17 1.70
CA ALA A 29 -0.03 -9.35 1.51
C ALA A 29 -0.21 -9.96 0.10
N VAL A 30 -1.47 -10.20 -0.32
CA VAL A 30 -1.78 -10.78 -1.63
C VAL A 30 -1.38 -9.83 -2.76
N VAL A 31 -1.72 -8.55 -2.67
CA VAL A 31 -1.38 -7.56 -3.70
C VAL A 31 0.12 -7.34 -3.78
N GLY A 32 0.81 -7.27 -2.64
CA GLY A 32 2.27 -7.17 -2.58
C GLY A 32 2.97 -8.30 -3.33
N ASP A 33 2.55 -9.55 -3.08
CA ASP A 33 3.11 -10.74 -3.76
C ASP A 33 2.79 -10.77 -5.26
N LEU A 34 1.58 -10.36 -5.65
CA LEU A 34 1.24 -10.32 -7.07
C LEU A 34 2.05 -9.25 -7.82
N LEU A 35 2.25 -8.09 -7.20
CA LEU A 35 2.95 -6.97 -7.82
C LEU A 35 4.48 -7.10 -7.78
N SER A 36 5.03 -7.84 -6.82
CA SER A 36 6.46 -8.20 -6.78
C SER A 36 6.91 -8.90 -8.07
N ARG A 37 6.06 -9.75 -8.65
CA ARG A 37 6.31 -10.45 -9.93
C ARG A 37 6.45 -9.53 -11.14
N THR A 38 6.01 -8.29 -11.00
CA THR A 38 6.12 -7.24 -12.04
C THR A 38 7.02 -6.09 -11.63
N GLY A 39 7.70 -6.20 -10.47
CA GLY A 39 8.58 -5.16 -9.94
C GLY A 39 7.85 -3.87 -9.54
N LYS A 40 6.54 -3.93 -9.26
CA LYS A 40 5.75 -2.74 -8.91
C LYS A 40 5.65 -2.60 -7.39
N PRO A 41 6.25 -1.54 -6.80
CA PRO A 41 6.22 -1.34 -5.35
C PRO A 41 4.83 -1.02 -4.79
N VAL A 42 4.66 -1.38 -3.51
CA VAL A 42 3.45 -1.15 -2.74
C VAL A 42 3.75 -0.36 -1.47
N ILE A 43 2.92 0.63 -1.15
CA ILE A 43 2.84 1.25 0.18
C ILE A 43 1.65 0.61 0.90
N ALA A 44 1.89 -0.35 1.77
CA ALA A 44 0.87 -1.08 2.49
C ALA A 44 0.55 -0.42 3.83
N LEU A 45 -0.74 -0.21 4.11
CA LEU A 45 -1.27 0.15 5.41
C LEU A 45 -1.89 -1.11 6.03
N THR A 46 -1.42 -1.49 7.20
CA THR A 46 -1.83 -2.69 7.93
C THR A 46 -2.00 -2.35 9.41
N ASP A 47 -2.83 -3.07 10.17
CA ASP A 47 -2.92 -2.90 11.62
C ASP A 47 -2.58 -4.16 12.44
N GLY A 48 -2.30 -5.27 11.74
CA GLY A 48 -1.78 -6.50 12.34
C GLY A 48 -2.86 -7.52 12.69
N ASP A 49 -4.07 -7.37 12.15
CA ASP A 49 -5.20 -8.26 12.36
C ASP A 49 -5.34 -9.39 11.31
N ALA A 50 -4.28 -9.64 10.53
CA ALA A 50 -4.26 -10.61 9.43
C ALA A 50 -4.92 -11.97 9.74
N ASP A 51 -5.82 -12.42 8.85
CA ASP A 51 -6.44 -13.74 8.90
C ASP A 51 -5.52 -14.84 8.31
N GLY A 52 -4.46 -14.44 7.61
CA GLY A 52 -3.43 -15.32 7.10
C GLY A 52 -3.77 -15.94 5.75
N LEU A 53 -4.47 -15.20 4.88
CA LEU A 53 -4.80 -15.60 3.51
C LEU A 53 -3.54 -15.90 2.68
N LEU A 54 -2.43 -15.21 2.96
CA LEU A 54 -1.13 -15.51 2.39
C LEU A 54 -0.05 -15.49 3.47
N ARG A 55 0.72 -16.58 3.57
CA ARG A 55 1.88 -16.70 4.47
C ARG A 55 3.15 -16.77 3.63
N GLY A 56 4.08 -15.84 3.85
CA GLY A 56 5.39 -15.84 3.16
C GLY A 56 5.40 -15.23 1.76
N GLY A 57 4.51 -14.27 1.48
CA GLY A 57 4.52 -13.51 0.22
C GLY A 57 5.70 -12.56 0.09
N GLU A 58 6.08 -12.25 -1.15
CA GLU A 58 7.16 -11.33 -1.48
C GLU A 58 6.68 -9.89 -1.66
N TRP A 59 7.63 -8.96 -1.70
CA TRP A 59 7.38 -7.54 -1.93
C TRP A 59 8.36 -7.05 -2.99
N ALA A 60 7.90 -6.19 -3.90
CA ALA A 60 8.82 -5.56 -4.84
C ALA A 60 9.79 -4.62 -4.10
N GLU A 61 10.97 -4.44 -4.66
CA GLU A 61 11.91 -3.40 -4.23
C GLU A 61 11.24 -2.01 -4.22
N GLY A 62 11.58 -1.20 -3.23
CA GLY A 62 10.96 0.11 -3.01
C GLY A 62 9.59 0.06 -2.33
N SER A 63 9.08 -1.13 -1.98
CA SER A 63 7.85 -1.26 -1.19
C SER A 63 8.06 -0.80 0.25
N LEU A 64 6.98 -0.30 0.87
CA LEU A 64 6.92 0.16 2.24
C LEU A 64 5.71 -0.48 2.93
N VAL A 65 5.92 -1.16 4.05
CA VAL A 65 4.82 -1.67 4.89
C VAL A 65 4.76 -0.80 6.15
N LEU A 66 3.60 -0.19 6.39
CA LEU A 66 3.30 0.65 7.53
C LEU A 66 2.29 -0.06 8.43
N ARG A 67 2.73 -0.47 9.62
CA ARG A 67 1.79 -0.89 10.66
C ARG A 67 1.27 0.34 11.36
N VAL A 68 -0.02 0.60 11.24
CA VAL A 68 -0.74 1.72 11.86
C VAL A 68 -1.67 1.21 12.97
N ARG A 69 -2.34 2.12 13.69
CA ARG A 69 -3.29 1.73 14.74
C ARG A 69 -4.58 1.09 14.22
N ASN A 70 -5.06 1.56 13.07
CA ASN A 70 -6.24 1.06 12.39
C ASN A 70 -6.11 1.41 10.90
N ASP A 71 -6.06 0.41 10.04
CA ASP A 71 -5.76 0.61 8.63
C ASP A 71 -6.96 1.16 7.84
N ASP A 72 -8.19 0.81 8.22
CA ASP A 72 -9.43 1.35 7.68
C ASP A 72 -9.50 2.88 7.83
N GLU A 73 -9.24 3.40 9.04
CA GLU A 73 -9.24 4.84 9.31
C GLU A 73 -8.09 5.53 8.56
N ALA A 74 -6.88 4.97 8.63
CA ALA A 74 -5.72 5.51 7.92
C ALA A 74 -5.93 5.52 6.41
N GLY A 75 -6.49 4.43 5.86
CA GLY A 75 -6.81 4.25 4.46
C GLY A 75 -7.84 5.26 3.97
N ARG A 76 -8.93 5.48 4.73
CA ARG A 76 -9.93 6.52 4.42
C ARG A 76 -9.31 7.92 4.39
N ARG A 77 -8.38 8.22 5.28
CA ARG A 77 -7.67 9.51 5.31
C ARG A 77 -6.72 9.66 4.13
N VAL A 78 -5.92 8.64 3.83
CA VAL A 78 -5.04 8.63 2.65
C VAL A 78 -5.84 8.77 1.35
N LEU A 79 -6.94 8.04 1.21
CA LEU A 79 -7.84 8.15 0.07
C LEU A 79 -8.36 9.59 -0.09
N ARG A 80 -8.79 10.21 1.02
CA ARG A 80 -9.34 11.58 1.00
C ARG A 80 -8.27 12.63 0.73
N GLU A 81 -7.14 12.60 1.45
CA GLU A 81 -6.18 13.70 1.51
C GLU A 81 -5.05 13.57 0.49
N VAL A 82 -4.61 12.34 0.19
CA VAL A 82 -3.53 12.09 -0.77
C VAL A 82 -4.09 11.80 -2.17
N PHE A 83 -5.19 11.04 -2.23
CA PHE A 83 -5.82 10.65 -3.49
C PHE A 83 -7.02 11.52 -3.90
N GLY A 84 -7.48 12.44 -3.05
CA GLY A 84 -8.61 13.33 -3.37
C GLY A 84 -9.92 12.57 -3.63
N GLY A 85 -10.11 11.42 -2.98
CA GLY A 85 -11.26 10.53 -3.15
C GLY A 85 -11.23 9.68 -4.43
N ARG A 86 -10.13 9.69 -5.19
CA ARG A 86 -10.01 8.97 -6.47
C ARG A 86 -9.19 7.70 -6.30
N ARG A 87 -9.42 6.71 -7.17
CA ARG A 87 -8.60 5.48 -7.18
C ARG A 87 -7.19 5.69 -7.72
N ARG A 88 -6.98 6.72 -8.56
CA ARG A 88 -5.69 7.03 -9.20
C ARG A 88 -5.35 8.51 -9.02
N VAL A 89 -4.05 8.76 -8.92
CA VAL A 89 -3.45 10.10 -8.95
C VAL A 89 -2.27 10.08 -9.92
N GLU A 90 -2.08 11.19 -10.62
CA GLU A 90 -0.94 11.42 -11.51
C GLU A 90 0.18 12.08 -10.71
N ARG A 91 0.80 11.31 -9.81
CA ARG A 91 1.92 11.71 -8.95
C ARG A 91 2.91 10.56 -8.85
N GLY A 92 4.19 10.87 -8.71
CA GLY A 92 5.24 9.86 -8.51
C GLY A 92 5.07 9.15 -7.16
N LEU A 93 5.49 7.89 -7.09
CA LEU A 93 5.29 7.06 -5.90
C LEU A 93 6.01 7.62 -4.66
N GLU A 94 7.22 8.16 -4.83
CA GLU A 94 7.98 8.79 -3.75
C GLU A 94 7.26 10.02 -3.16
N GLU A 95 6.60 10.81 -4.01
CA GLU A 95 5.80 11.95 -3.56
C GLU A 95 4.58 11.47 -2.75
N VAL A 96 3.91 10.42 -3.22
CA VAL A 96 2.78 9.79 -2.51
C VAL A 96 3.25 9.22 -1.17
N LYS A 97 4.39 8.53 -1.14
CA LYS A 97 5.02 8.00 0.08
C LYS A 97 5.26 9.09 1.12
N GLY A 98 5.91 10.20 0.72
CA GLY A 98 6.18 11.32 1.62
C GLY A 98 4.91 11.94 2.21
N LYS A 99 3.86 12.08 1.40
CA LYS A 99 2.56 12.58 1.86
C LYS A 99 1.89 11.66 2.87
N ILE A 100 1.89 10.35 2.60
CA ILE A 100 1.31 9.35 3.52
C ILE A 100 2.07 9.35 4.85
N LEU A 101 3.40 9.35 4.82
CA LEU A 101 4.24 9.36 6.02
C LEU A 101 4.00 10.61 6.88
N SER A 102 3.88 11.78 6.24
CA SER A 102 3.56 13.03 6.95
C SER A 102 2.14 13.03 7.50
N LEU A 103 1.17 12.50 6.77
CA LEU A 103 -0.24 12.46 7.17
C LEU A 103 -0.49 11.54 8.38
N LEU A 104 0.22 10.41 8.43
CA LEU A 104 0.01 9.34 9.41
C LEU A 104 1.08 9.29 10.51
N GLU A 105 1.95 10.31 10.62
CA GLU A 105 3.11 10.31 11.52
C GLU A 105 2.76 9.89 12.95
N GLY A 106 1.63 10.38 13.48
CA GLY A 106 1.16 10.08 14.84
C GLY A 106 0.43 8.73 15.01
N GLU A 107 0.24 7.95 13.95
CA GLU A 107 -0.48 6.66 13.94
C GLU A 107 0.40 5.47 13.58
N ILE A 108 1.58 5.71 13.00
CA ILE A 108 2.50 4.65 12.59
C ILE A 108 3.15 4.02 13.82
N LEU A 109 2.98 2.71 13.96
CA LEU A 109 3.57 1.87 14.99
C LEU A 109 4.88 1.22 14.52
N GLU A 110 4.97 0.87 13.23
CA GLU A 110 6.14 0.23 12.64
C GLU A 110 6.28 0.58 11.16
N ARG A 111 7.53 0.60 10.68
CA ARG A 111 7.86 0.85 9.27
C ARG A 111 8.84 -0.23 8.80
N ARG A 112 8.52 -0.87 7.69
CA ARG A 112 9.40 -1.84 7.03
C ARG A 112 9.58 -1.45 5.57
N GLU A 113 10.78 -1.06 5.20
CA GLU A 113 11.16 -0.76 3.81
C GLU A 113 11.79 -1.99 3.16
N VAL A 114 11.46 -2.20 1.88
CA VAL A 114 12.12 -3.18 1.01
C VAL A 114 13.14 -2.39 0.18
N PRO A 115 14.44 -2.58 0.42
CA PRO A 115 15.48 -1.77 -0.24
C PRO A 115 15.48 -1.98 -1.76
N ASN A 116 15.91 -0.96 -2.50
CA ASN A 116 16.26 -1.10 -3.92
C ASN A 116 17.63 -1.79 -4.01
N THR A 117 17.77 -2.81 -4.84
CA THR A 117 19.03 -3.56 -5.03
C THR A 117 19.88 -2.97 -6.16
#